data_AF-A0A4R0NZT8-F1
#
_entry.id   AF-A0A4R0NZT8-F1
#
_cell.length_a   1.000
_cell.length_b   1.000
_cell.length_c   1.000
_cell.angle_alpha   90.00
_cell.angle_beta   90.00
_cell.angle_gamma   90.00
#
_symmetry.space_group_name_H-M   'P 1'
#
loop_
_entity.id
_entity.type
_entity.pdbx_description
1 polymer ?
#
loop_
_entity_poly.entity_id
_entity_poly.type
_entity_poly.pdbx_seq_one_letter_code
_entity_poly.pdbx_strand_id
1 'polypeptide(L)'
;MDPASPARNPEGSEPGGDIRALTGFAACGGGRIDASSAPAFVMHRPLAPRVPVLLSVPHAGRAYPRAVLDAMGDPAAVSAVLEDRLADRLAERVAIATGAGVIMARAPRAMIDLNRDPADLDWSLVADPSPARFHPAPVSRRAQTGLGVIPSRAASVGSIWRRTLPISEYHRRVEDIHAPYQAALSQHLAALCEHWGCALLIDLHSMPPLRPQAGRGSTPRFVIGDRFGRSCAAHLSATALRVLGRHQAVAHNLPYAGGYILDRQAAPRHGIHAVQVEVCRSLYLDQSLRELGTGADSVVRALEQLVLGLASALIASKDAPPSWTHAAAAE
;
A
#
# COMPACT_ATOMS: atom_id res chain seq x y z
N MET A 1 25.82 30.93 38.77
CA MET A 1 24.35 30.86 38.81
C MET A 1 23.87 31.38 37.49
N ASP A 2 23.44 30.49 36.61
CA ASP A 2 22.79 30.82 35.35
C ASP A 2 21.69 29.75 35.19
N PRO A 3 20.40 30.09 35.25
CA PRO A 3 19.35 29.09 35.28
C PRO A 3 19.03 28.60 33.87
N ALA A 4 18.89 27.29 33.76
CA ALA A 4 18.54 26.55 32.56
C ALA A 4 17.28 27.09 31.86
N SER A 5 17.34 27.25 30.54
CA SER A 5 16.16 27.36 29.67
C SER A 5 15.52 25.98 29.49
N PRO A 6 14.22 25.80 29.73
CA PRO A 6 13.54 24.55 29.41
C PRO A 6 13.26 24.47 27.91
N ALA A 7 13.65 23.34 27.32
CA ALA A 7 13.31 22.94 25.96
C ALA A 7 11.78 22.88 25.78
N ARG A 8 11.28 23.45 24.68
CA ARG A 8 9.86 23.38 24.31
C ARG A 8 9.49 21.95 23.90
N ASN A 9 8.52 21.37 24.59
CA ASN A 9 7.76 20.22 24.09
C ASN A 9 7.03 20.60 22.79
N PRO A 10 7.07 19.77 21.73
CA PRO A 10 6.11 19.85 20.64
C PRO A 10 4.93 18.94 20.98
N GLU A 11 4.04 19.40 21.85
CA GLU A 11 2.71 18.79 22.00
C GLU A 11 1.69 19.62 21.22
N GLY A 12 1.08 18.95 20.25
CA GLY A 12 -0.02 19.42 19.43
C GLY A 12 -0.68 18.22 18.76
N SER A 13 -1.04 17.21 19.54
CA SER A 13 -1.96 16.16 19.12
C SER A 13 -3.36 16.76 19.04
N GLU A 14 -3.83 17.09 17.84
CA GLU A 14 -5.22 17.49 17.63
C GLU A 14 -6.15 16.27 17.82
N PRO A 15 -7.14 16.35 18.73
CA PRO A 15 -8.13 15.31 18.91
C PRO A 15 -9.25 15.44 17.87
N GLY A 16 -9.55 14.36 17.15
CA GLY A 16 -10.73 14.26 16.26
C GLY A 16 -10.56 14.90 14.87
N GLY A 17 -9.52 14.49 14.12
CA GLY A 17 -9.19 15.10 12.83
C GLY A 17 -10.27 14.96 11.75
N ASP A 18 -10.82 16.10 11.36
CA ASP A 18 -11.69 16.26 10.19
C ASP A 18 -11.04 15.64 8.94
N ILE A 19 -11.82 14.84 8.21
CA ILE A 19 -11.36 14.23 6.97
C ILE A 19 -11.36 15.29 5.88
N ARG A 20 -10.21 15.92 5.66
CA ARG A 20 -10.08 16.91 4.60
C ARG A 20 -10.19 16.25 3.23
N ALA A 21 -11.19 16.65 2.45
CA ALA A 21 -11.30 16.22 1.06
C ALA A 21 -10.23 16.86 0.16
N LEU A 22 -9.78 16.10 -0.84
CA LEU A 22 -8.98 16.63 -1.93
C LEU A 22 -9.86 17.50 -2.84
N THR A 23 -9.27 18.50 -3.49
CA THR A 23 -9.99 19.37 -4.43
C THR A 23 -10.62 18.54 -5.54
N GLY A 24 -11.95 18.60 -5.68
CA GLY A 24 -12.71 17.81 -6.67
C GLY A 24 -13.08 16.39 -6.23
N PHE A 25 -12.92 16.06 -4.94
CA PHE A 25 -13.21 14.75 -4.38
C PHE A 25 -14.22 14.85 -3.23
N ALA A 26 -15.06 13.83 -3.08
CA ALA A 26 -15.68 13.51 -1.81
C ALA A 26 -14.70 12.66 -0.97
N ALA A 27 -14.73 12.80 0.35
CA ALA A 27 -13.91 11.99 1.25
C ALA A 27 -14.78 11.30 2.31
N CYS A 28 -14.49 10.03 2.58
CA CYS A 28 -15.13 9.28 3.65
C CYS A 28 -14.11 8.45 4.42
N GLY A 29 -14.26 8.41 5.74
CA GLY A 29 -13.48 7.56 6.62
C GLY A 29 -14.11 6.19 6.73
N GLY A 30 -13.28 5.17 6.97
CA GLY A 30 -13.76 3.82 7.25
C GLY A 30 -12.86 3.10 8.24
N GLY A 31 -13.42 2.05 8.85
CA GLY A 31 -12.79 1.34 9.96
C GLY A 31 -12.56 2.22 11.20
N ARG A 32 -11.89 1.66 12.22
CA ARG A 32 -11.55 2.36 13.47
C ARG A 32 -10.15 1.95 13.94
N ILE A 33 -9.30 2.92 14.27
CA ILE A 33 -7.95 2.65 14.78
C ILE A 33 -8.01 2.20 16.25
N ASP A 34 -8.81 2.89 17.05
CA ASP A 34 -8.98 2.64 18.47
C ASP A 34 -10.38 3.12 18.93
N ALA A 35 -10.60 3.13 20.25
CA ALA A 35 -11.86 3.55 20.84
C ALA A 35 -12.21 5.03 20.60
N SER A 36 -11.26 5.86 20.14
CA SER A 36 -11.51 7.27 19.80
C SER A 36 -12.28 7.45 18.49
N SER A 37 -12.59 6.35 17.78
CA SER A 37 -13.28 6.34 16.48
C SER A 37 -12.53 7.06 15.36
N ALA A 38 -11.22 7.30 15.51
CA ALA A 38 -10.40 7.76 14.40
C ALA A 38 -10.47 6.75 13.25
N PRO A 39 -10.81 7.17 12.01
CA PRO A 39 -10.98 6.25 10.90
C PRO A 39 -9.64 5.57 10.56
N ALA A 40 -9.69 4.26 10.31
CA ALA A 40 -8.53 3.44 9.97
C ALA A 40 -7.96 3.75 8.58
N PHE A 41 -8.78 4.29 7.69
CA PHE A 41 -8.39 4.77 6.38
C PHE A 41 -9.30 5.91 5.92
N VAL A 42 -8.86 6.62 4.88
CA VAL A 42 -9.67 7.60 4.16
C VAL A 42 -9.74 7.18 2.70
N MET A 43 -10.95 7.26 2.15
CA MET A 43 -11.23 7.06 0.73
C MET A 43 -11.61 8.39 0.11
N HIS A 44 -10.87 8.82 -0.91
CA HIS A 44 -11.20 9.96 -1.74
C HIS A 44 -11.77 9.48 -3.07
N ARG A 45 -13.02 9.88 -3.35
CA ARG A 45 -13.73 9.55 -4.58
C ARG A 45 -13.84 10.80 -5.44
N PRO A 46 -13.37 10.79 -6.69
CA PRO A 46 -13.53 11.93 -7.57
C PRO A 46 -15.02 12.17 -7.82
N LEU A 47 -15.46 13.44 -7.78
CA LEU A 47 -16.85 13.78 -8.07
C LEU A 47 -17.26 13.40 -9.51
N ALA A 48 -16.27 13.37 -10.41
CA ALA A 48 -16.39 12.86 -11.76
C ALA A 48 -15.16 12.00 -12.09
N PRO A 49 -15.22 10.66 -11.96
CA PRO A 49 -14.13 9.77 -12.30
C PRO A 49 -13.73 9.91 -13.78
N ARG A 50 -12.44 10.10 -14.07
CA ARG A 50 -11.94 10.26 -15.45
C ARG A 50 -11.22 9.02 -15.98
N VAL A 51 -10.86 8.11 -15.08
CA VAL A 51 -10.12 6.88 -15.39
C VAL A 51 -10.68 5.72 -14.56
N PRO A 52 -10.65 4.48 -15.07
CA PRO A 52 -11.04 3.27 -14.33
C PRO A 52 -9.96 2.81 -13.34
N VAL A 53 -9.31 3.75 -12.63
CA VAL A 53 -8.15 3.48 -11.78
C VAL A 53 -8.44 3.85 -10.32
N LEU A 54 -8.09 2.94 -9.42
CA LEU A 54 -8.02 3.16 -7.97
C LEU A 54 -6.58 3.07 -7.50
N LEU A 55 -6.10 4.09 -6.79
CA LEU A 55 -4.84 4.06 -6.06
C LEU A 55 -5.07 3.54 -4.64
N SER A 56 -4.21 2.63 -4.18
CA SER A 56 -4.17 2.13 -2.81
C SER A 56 -2.83 2.48 -2.18
N VAL A 57 -2.82 3.05 -0.98
CA VAL A 57 -1.60 3.31 -0.20
C VAL A 57 -1.74 2.67 1.19
N PRO A 58 -1.54 1.35 1.31
CA PRO A 58 -1.85 0.59 2.52
C PRO A 58 -0.85 0.84 3.66
N HIS A 59 0.33 1.39 3.37
CA HIS A 59 1.42 1.61 4.35
C HIS A 59 1.67 3.10 4.64
N ALA A 60 0.71 3.98 4.34
CA ALA A 60 0.76 5.41 4.65
C ALA A 60 0.48 5.75 6.12
N GLY A 61 -0.08 4.82 6.89
CA GLY A 61 -0.64 5.09 8.21
C GLY A 61 0.39 5.57 9.22
N ARG A 62 0.07 6.69 9.88
CA ARG A 62 0.91 7.35 10.89
C ARG A 62 0.14 7.73 12.17
N ALA A 63 -1.13 7.34 12.26
CA ALA A 63 -1.95 7.61 13.45
C ALA A 63 -1.73 6.50 14.49
N TYR A 64 -0.60 6.52 15.18
CA TYR A 64 -0.28 5.57 16.25
C TYR A 64 -1.02 5.93 17.54
N PRO A 65 -1.91 5.06 18.07
CA PRO A 65 -2.44 5.23 19.41
C PRO A 65 -1.33 5.23 20.45
N ARG A 66 -1.51 6.00 21.53
CA ARG A 66 -0.51 6.07 22.61
C ARG A 66 -0.16 4.69 23.18
N ALA A 67 -1.17 3.84 23.39
CA ALA A 67 -0.98 2.47 23.88
C ALA A 67 -0.11 1.59 22.95
N VAL A 68 -0.12 1.87 21.64
CA VAL A 68 0.72 1.17 20.65
C VAL A 68 2.16 1.67 20.74
N LEU A 69 2.37 2.99 20.88
CA LEU A 69 3.70 3.58 21.06
C LEU A 69 4.36 3.08 22.35
N ASP A 70 3.62 3.06 23.46
CA ASP A 70 4.13 2.60 24.76
C ASP A 70 4.49 1.10 24.76
N ALA A 71 3.87 0.31 23.87
CA ALA A 71 4.17 -1.11 23.72
C ALA A 71 5.40 -1.40 22.83
N MET A 72 5.90 -0.42 22.08
CA MET A 72 7.03 -0.57 21.18
C MET A 72 8.39 -0.39 21.88
N GLY A 73 9.40 -1.12 21.42
CA GLY A 73 10.79 -0.95 21.87
C GLY A 73 11.31 0.44 21.54
N ASP A 74 11.31 0.79 20.26
CA ASP A 74 11.75 2.09 19.73
C ASP A 74 10.74 2.58 18.67
N PRO A 75 9.72 3.38 19.05
CA PRO A 75 8.69 3.84 18.12
C PRO A 75 9.24 4.63 16.93
N ALA A 76 10.31 5.40 17.13
CA ALA A 76 10.89 6.24 16.08
C ALA A 76 11.63 5.40 15.05
N ALA A 77 12.37 4.37 15.47
CA ALA A 77 13.03 3.44 14.57
C ALA A 77 12.03 2.52 13.85
N VAL A 78 11.02 2.01 14.58
CA VAL A 78 9.96 1.15 14.01
C VAL A 78 9.20 1.88 12.90
N SER A 79 8.71 3.10 13.18
CA SER A 79 7.95 3.90 12.21
C SER A 79 8.75 4.19 10.94
N ALA A 80 10.03 4.56 11.08
CA ALA A 80 10.91 4.84 9.95
C ALA A 80 11.10 3.64 9.00
N VAL A 81 11.08 2.42 9.53
CA VAL A 81 11.29 1.19 8.73
C VAL A 81 9.99 0.67 8.11
N LEU A 82 8.88 0.71 8.85
CA LEU A 82 7.63 0.07 8.42
C LEU A 82 6.75 0.94 7.52
N GLU A 83 6.85 2.25 7.63
CA GLU A 83 6.02 3.18 6.85
C GLU A 83 6.56 3.38 5.44
N ASP A 84 5.64 3.44 4.49
CA ASP A 84 5.91 3.95 3.14
C ASP A 84 5.83 5.47 3.19
N ARG A 85 6.83 6.05 3.87
CA ARG A 85 6.84 7.44 4.34
C ARG A 85 6.46 8.42 3.24
N LEU A 86 5.38 9.18 3.44
CA LEU A 86 4.86 10.20 2.52
C LEU A 86 4.46 9.71 1.12
N ALA A 87 4.30 8.40 0.91
CA ALA A 87 3.74 7.88 -0.35
C ALA A 87 2.29 8.34 -0.58
N ASP A 88 1.53 8.57 0.50
CA ASP A 88 0.21 9.21 0.47
C ASP A 88 0.24 10.59 -0.19
N ARG A 89 1.26 11.41 0.10
CA ARG A 89 1.40 12.75 -0.49
C ARG A 89 1.64 12.69 -2.00
N LEU A 90 2.32 11.65 -2.49
CA LEU A 90 2.45 11.40 -3.92
C LEU A 90 1.09 11.00 -4.51
N ALA A 91 0.39 10.06 -3.86
CA ALA A 91 -0.88 9.53 -4.33
C ALA A 91 -1.98 10.61 -4.38
N GLU A 92 -2.06 11.50 -3.40
CA GLU A 92 -2.99 12.65 -3.42
C GLU A 92 -2.79 13.53 -4.66
N ARG A 93 -1.53 13.88 -4.96
CA ARG A 93 -1.19 14.74 -6.11
C ARG A 93 -1.50 14.04 -7.43
N VAL A 94 -1.20 12.75 -7.53
CA VAL A 94 -1.51 11.93 -8.70
C VAL A 94 -3.03 11.78 -8.87
N ALA A 95 -3.77 11.55 -7.79
CA ALA A 95 -5.23 11.46 -7.82
C ALA A 95 -5.85 12.77 -8.35
N ILE A 96 -5.42 13.92 -7.82
CA ILE A 96 -5.88 15.24 -8.30
C ILE A 96 -5.56 15.45 -9.77
N ALA A 97 -4.34 15.11 -10.23
CA ALA A 97 -3.93 15.31 -11.61
C ALA A 97 -4.68 14.41 -12.61
N THR A 98 -5.02 13.18 -12.20
CA THR A 98 -5.55 12.14 -13.10
C THR A 98 -7.06 11.92 -12.98
N GLY A 99 -7.67 12.33 -11.87
CA GLY A 99 -9.05 12.00 -11.54
C GLY A 99 -9.25 10.53 -11.13
N ALA A 100 -8.20 9.83 -10.70
CA ALA A 100 -8.28 8.50 -10.12
C ALA A 100 -8.77 8.56 -8.66
N GLY A 101 -9.56 7.57 -8.23
CA GLY A 101 -9.88 7.40 -6.80
C GLY A 101 -8.64 7.00 -6.00
N VAL A 102 -8.62 7.31 -4.71
CA VAL A 102 -7.50 6.92 -3.84
C VAL A 102 -7.95 6.53 -2.43
N ILE A 103 -7.45 5.40 -1.93
CA ILE A 103 -7.63 4.95 -0.55
C ILE A 103 -6.29 4.92 0.18
N MET A 104 -6.22 5.56 1.34
CA MET A 104 -4.99 5.72 2.12
C MET A 104 -5.19 5.25 3.55
N ALA A 105 -4.29 4.39 4.02
CA ALA A 105 -4.29 3.94 5.40
C ALA A 105 -3.97 5.11 6.35
N ARG A 106 -4.71 5.19 7.45
CA ARG A 106 -4.36 6.01 8.63
C ARG A 106 -3.81 5.15 9.75
N ALA A 107 -4.36 3.95 9.92
CA ALA A 107 -3.85 2.92 10.82
C ALA A 107 -2.42 2.53 10.42
N PRO A 108 -1.42 2.61 11.31
CA PRO A 108 -0.06 2.24 10.99
C PRO A 108 0.10 0.76 10.67
N ARG A 109 0.97 0.45 9.71
CA ARG A 109 1.33 -0.94 9.34
C ARG A 109 1.81 -1.76 10.55
N ALA A 110 2.45 -1.11 11.52
CA ALA A 110 2.88 -1.76 12.75
C ALA A 110 1.68 -2.36 13.52
N MET A 111 0.52 -1.70 13.52
CA MET A 111 -0.68 -2.28 14.13
C MET A 111 -1.17 -3.48 13.34
N ILE A 112 -1.34 -3.34 12.04
CA ILE A 112 -1.73 -4.43 11.15
C ILE A 112 -1.33 -4.11 9.70
N ASP A 113 -0.67 -5.04 9.03
CA ASP A 113 -0.26 -4.91 7.64
C ASP A 113 -1.45 -5.21 6.71
N LEU A 114 -2.02 -4.14 6.14
CA LEU A 114 -3.14 -4.22 5.20
C LEU A 114 -2.81 -4.98 3.91
N ASN A 115 -1.52 -5.14 3.58
CA ASN A 115 -1.03 -5.92 2.43
C ASN A 115 -0.51 -7.31 2.84
N ARG A 116 -1.06 -7.87 3.92
CA ARG A 116 -0.87 -9.26 4.36
C ARG A 116 -2.19 -9.97 4.62
N ASP A 117 -2.15 -11.28 4.45
CA ASP A 117 -3.26 -12.17 4.80
C ASP A 117 -3.42 -12.20 6.33
N PRO A 118 -4.63 -12.01 6.89
CA PRO A 118 -4.89 -12.21 8.31
C PRO A 118 -4.40 -13.54 8.86
N ALA A 119 -4.39 -14.60 8.05
CA ALA A 119 -3.86 -15.91 8.45
C ALA A 119 -2.33 -15.95 8.58
N ASP A 120 -1.60 -14.99 7.99
CA ASP A 120 -0.13 -14.91 8.02
C ASP A 120 0.39 -14.26 9.31
N LEU A 121 -0.05 -14.80 10.46
CA LEU A 121 0.25 -14.32 11.79
C LEU A 121 1.41 -15.10 12.42
N ASP A 122 2.36 -14.37 13.01
CA ASP A 122 3.36 -14.94 13.89
C ASP A 122 2.73 -15.20 15.27
N TRP A 123 2.30 -16.45 15.50
CA TRP A 123 1.61 -16.86 16.73
C TRP A 123 2.45 -16.70 17.99
N SER A 124 3.78 -16.58 17.88
CA SER A 124 4.64 -16.30 19.05
C SER A 124 4.41 -14.91 19.64
N LEU A 125 3.81 -13.99 18.87
CA LEU A 125 3.43 -12.66 19.35
C LEU A 125 2.16 -12.65 20.19
N VAL A 126 1.32 -13.68 20.12
CA VAL A 126 -0.02 -13.64 20.70
C VAL A 126 -0.03 -14.33 22.06
N ALA A 127 -0.54 -13.63 23.07
CA ALA A 127 -0.78 -14.21 24.38
C ALA A 127 -1.97 -15.17 24.34
N ASP A 128 -1.79 -16.38 24.89
CA ASP A 128 -2.79 -17.45 24.95
C ASP A 128 -3.41 -17.79 23.57
N PRO A 129 -2.59 -18.34 22.64
CA PRO A 129 -3.07 -18.73 21.32
C PRO A 129 -3.90 -20.00 21.50
N SER A 130 -5.20 -19.89 21.81
CA SER A 130 -6.07 -21.07 21.88
C SER A 130 -6.04 -21.81 20.54
N PRO A 131 -5.40 -23.01 20.45
CA PRO A 131 -5.15 -23.66 19.16
C PRO A 131 -6.43 -24.24 18.54
N ALA A 132 -7.51 -24.34 19.33
CA ALA A 132 -8.70 -25.08 18.99
C ALA A 132 -9.63 -24.38 17.99
N ARG A 133 -9.44 -23.08 17.71
CA ARG A 133 -10.34 -22.30 16.84
C ARG A 133 -9.76 -21.94 15.47
N PHE A 134 -8.47 -22.20 15.23
CA PHE A 134 -7.83 -21.88 13.96
C PHE A 134 -6.88 -23.01 13.56
N HIS A 135 -7.17 -23.67 12.45
CA HIS A 135 -6.16 -24.49 11.78
C HIS A 135 -5.06 -23.54 11.28
N PRO A 136 -3.81 -23.66 11.77
CA PRO A 136 -2.75 -22.79 11.30
C PRO A 136 -2.52 -23.12 9.82
N ALA A 137 -2.94 -22.21 8.94
CA ALA A 137 -2.42 -22.20 7.58
C ALA A 137 -0.88 -22.11 7.66
N PRO A 138 -0.13 -22.63 6.67
CA PRO A 138 1.31 -22.53 6.67
C PRO A 138 1.75 -21.06 6.81
N VAL A 139 2.39 -20.73 7.93
CA VAL A 139 2.95 -19.38 8.18
C VAL A 139 3.99 -19.09 7.09
N SER A 140 3.87 -17.96 6.42
CA SER A 140 4.77 -17.63 5.31
C SER A 140 6.20 -17.45 5.81
N ARG A 141 7.20 -17.64 4.93
CA ARG A 141 8.61 -17.33 5.26
C ARG A 141 8.78 -15.89 5.78
N ARG A 142 7.95 -14.94 5.32
CA ARG A 142 8.02 -13.55 5.79
C ARG A 142 7.50 -13.41 7.21
N ALA A 143 6.38 -14.05 7.54
CA ALA A 143 5.87 -14.08 8.91
C ALA A 143 6.83 -14.81 9.87
N GLN A 144 7.47 -15.90 9.43
CA GLN A 144 8.54 -16.56 10.19
C GLN A 144 9.75 -15.63 10.47
N THR A 145 10.04 -14.69 9.56
CA THR A 145 11.07 -13.64 9.77
C THR A 145 10.54 -12.39 10.49
N GLY A 146 9.28 -12.40 10.89
CA GLY A 146 8.62 -11.37 11.68
C GLY A 146 7.92 -10.25 10.93
N LEU A 147 7.67 -10.42 9.63
CA LEU A 147 6.92 -9.49 8.77
C LEU A 147 5.57 -10.09 8.31
N GLY A 148 4.87 -10.70 9.27
CA GLY A 148 3.50 -11.20 9.11
C GLY A 148 2.46 -10.08 9.19
N VAL A 149 1.19 -10.43 9.31
CA VAL A 149 0.08 -9.47 9.38
C VAL A 149 0.16 -8.54 10.59
N ILE A 150 0.74 -9.01 11.69
CA ILE A 150 1.26 -8.15 12.75
C ILE A 150 2.78 -8.27 12.70
N PRO A 151 3.50 -7.23 12.27
CA PRO A 151 4.97 -7.28 12.28
C PRO A 151 5.50 -7.52 13.70
N SER A 152 6.23 -8.62 13.93
CA SER A 152 6.95 -8.89 15.19
C SER A 152 8.34 -8.30 15.18
N ARG A 153 8.96 -8.24 14.00
CA ARG A 153 10.35 -7.83 13.83
C ARG A 153 10.52 -6.98 12.59
N ALA A 154 11.42 -6.00 12.66
CA ALA A 154 11.81 -5.20 11.52
C ALA A 154 13.34 -5.24 11.35
N ALA A 155 13.78 -5.18 10.09
CA ALA A 155 15.20 -5.03 9.77
C ALA A 155 15.76 -3.79 10.49
N SER A 156 17.01 -3.86 10.97
CA SER A 156 17.69 -2.83 11.78
C SER A 156 17.09 -2.48 13.16
N VAL A 157 15.87 -2.91 13.47
CA VAL A 157 15.21 -2.66 14.77
C VAL A 157 15.20 -3.91 15.67
N GLY A 158 15.09 -5.11 15.09
CA GLY A 158 14.92 -6.34 15.87
C GLY A 158 13.47 -6.50 16.32
N SER A 159 13.23 -6.81 17.61
CA SER A 159 11.87 -6.97 18.15
C SER A 159 11.14 -5.63 18.17
N ILE A 160 9.94 -5.59 17.63
CA ILE A 160 9.10 -4.37 17.63
C ILE A 160 8.45 -4.17 19.00
N TRP A 161 7.97 -5.26 19.61
CA TRP A 161 7.12 -5.21 20.81
C TRP A 161 7.89 -5.55 22.09
N ARG A 162 7.54 -4.87 23.18
CA ARG A 162 8.01 -5.15 24.56
C ARG A 162 7.19 -6.25 25.26
N ARG A 163 5.99 -6.53 24.75
CA ARG A 163 5.04 -7.49 25.31
C ARG A 163 4.27 -8.18 24.19
N THR A 164 3.70 -9.34 24.49
CA THR A 164 2.79 -10.05 23.60
C THR A 164 1.47 -9.29 23.42
N LEU A 165 0.83 -9.53 22.27
CA LEU A 165 -0.47 -8.98 21.88
C LEU A 165 -1.58 -9.90 22.37
N PRO A 166 -2.61 -9.42 23.10
CA PRO A 166 -3.79 -10.24 23.40
C PRO A 166 -4.50 -10.68 22.11
N ILE A 167 -4.97 -11.92 22.04
CA ILE A 167 -5.70 -12.43 20.86
C ILE A 167 -6.95 -11.59 20.53
N SER A 168 -7.65 -11.08 21.55
CA SER A 168 -8.80 -10.19 21.37
C SER A 168 -8.43 -8.86 20.72
N GLU A 169 -7.21 -8.36 20.96
CA GLU A 169 -6.70 -7.16 20.29
C GLU A 169 -6.37 -7.44 18.82
N TYR A 170 -5.80 -8.61 18.50
CA TYR A 170 -5.62 -9.04 17.12
C TYR A 170 -6.95 -9.11 16.36
N HIS A 171 -7.97 -9.79 16.92
CA HIS A 171 -9.30 -9.86 16.29
C HIS A 171 -9.90 -8.49 16.05
N ARG A 172 -9.80 -7.59 17.03
CA ARG A 172 -10.27 -6.21 16.86
C ARG A 172 -9.54 -5.50 15.71
N ARG A 173 -8.21 -5.62 15.59
CA ARG A 173 -7.46 -5.04 14.47
C ARG A 173 -7.91 -5.61 13.13
N VAL A 174 -8.23 -6.91 13.06
CA VAL A 174 -8.77 -7.51 11.83
C VAL A 174 -10.15 -6.94 11.49
N GLU A 175 -11.06 -6.90 12.45
CA GLU A 175 -12.46 -6.47 12.26
C GLU A 175 -12.61 -4.96 12.03
N ASP A 176 -11.83 -4.15 12.74
CA ASP A 176 -11.97 -2.69 12.72
C ASP A 176 -11.06 -2.00 11.70
N ILE A 177 -9.95 -2.63 11.28
CA ILE A 177 -8.95 -1.99 10.40
C ILE A 177 -8.80 -2.76 9.08
N HIS A 178 -8.44 -4.04 9.15
CA HIS A 178 -8.07 -4.80 7.95
C HIS A 178 -9.25 -5.13 7.06
N ALA A 179 -10.27 -5.80 7.60
CA ALA A 179 -11.43 -6.21 6.82
C ALA A 179 -12.19 -5.00 6.20
N PRO A 180 -12.40 -3.88 6.91
CA PRO A 180 -13.03 -2.69 6.33
C PRO A 180 -12.22 -2.08 5.18
N TYR A 181 -10.89 -2.07 5.25
CA TYR A 181 -10.04 -1.58 4.17
C TYR A 181 -10.18 -2.47 2.92
N GLN A 182 -10.14 -3.79 3.10
CA GLN A 182 -10.32 -4.74 2.00
C GLN A 182 -11.71 -4.64 1.38
N ALA A 183 -12.75 -4.46 2.19
CA ALA A 183 -14.12 -4.27 1.71
C ALA A 183 -14.27 -2.98 0.89
N ALA A 184 -13.67 -1.88 1.36
CA ALA A 184 -13.70 -0.60 0.64
C ALA A 184 -12.99 -0.68 -0.72
N LEU A 185 -11.86 -1.39 -0.80
CA LEU A 185 -11.19 -1.70 -2.07
C LEU A 185 -12.11 -2.48 -3.01
N SER A 186 -12.67 -3.59 -2.55
CA SER A 186 -13.53 -4.45 -3.38
C SER A 186 -14.76 -3.70 -3.89
N GLN A 187 -15.44 -2.95 -3.01
CA GLN A 187 -16.62 -2.16 -3.37
C GLN A 187 -16.30 -1.11 -4.44
N HIS A 188 -15.18 -0.41 -4.31
CA HIS A 188 -14.85 0.66 -5.26
C HIS A 188 -14.35 0.11 -6.59
N LEU A 189 -13.58 -0.98 -6.59
CA LEU A 189 -13.17 -1.66 -7.82
C LEU A 189 -14.37 -2.23 -8.56
N ALA A 190 -15.35 -2.80 -7.84
CA ALA A 190 -16.61 -3.26 -8.43
C ALA A 190 -17.38 -2.10 -9.08
N ALA A 191 -17.51 -0.96 -8.38
CA ALA A 191 -18.19 0.22 -8.92
C ALA A 191 -17.49 0.80 -10.16
N LEU A 192 -16.15 0.84 -10.17
CA LEU A 192 -15.39 1.22 -11.37
C LEU A 192 -15.63 0.23 -12.52
N CYS A 193 -15.59 -1.07 -12.23
CA CYS A 193 -15.81 -2.11 -13.23
C CYS A 193 -17.24 -2.11 -13.79
N GLU A 194 -18.25 -1.83 -12.97
CA GLU A 194 -19.62 -1.66 -13.41
C GLU A 194 -19.77 -0.46 -14.35
N HIS A 195 -19.12 0.67 -14.01
CA HIS A 195 -19.21 1.89 -14.81
C HIS A 195 -18.42 1.82 -16.12
N TRP A 196 -17.20 1.27 -16.09
CA TRP A 196 -16.28 1.27 -17.22
C TRP A 196 -16.19 -0.08 -17.95
N GLY A 197 -16.77 -1.14 -17.41
CA GLY A 197 -16.56 -2.53 -17.87
C GLY A 197 -15.19 -3.12 -17.49
N CYS A 198 -14.36 -2.35 -16.80
CA CYS A 198 -13.04 -2.74 -16.32
C CYS A 198 -12.60 -1.85 -15.15
N ALA A 199 -11.66 -2.34 -14.34
CA ALA A 199 -11.04 -1.55 -13.28
C ALA A 199 -9.56 -1.95 -13.12
N LEU A 200 -8.74 -1.00 -12.70
CA LEU A 200 -7.35 -1.22 -12.35
C LEU A 200 -7.04 -0.69 -10.95
N LEU A 201 -6.51 -1.57 -10.11
CA LEU A 201 -5.88 -1.20 -8.85
C LEU A 201 -4.38 -0.93 -9.06
N ILE A 202 -3.90 0.21 -8.59
CA ILE A 202 -2.47 0.47 -8.42
C ILE A 202 -2.21 0.50 -6.91
N ASP A 203 -1.58 -0.56 -6.40
CA ASP A 203 -1.14 -0.67 -5.01
C ASP A 203 0.23 -0.01 -4.87
N LEU A 204 0.21 1.26 -4.43
CA LEU A 204 1.38 2.13 -4.37
C LEU A 204 2.11 1.96 -3.04
N HIS A 205 3.39 1.68 -3.15
CA HIS A 205 4.32 1.48 -2.06
C HIS A 205 5.59 2.29 -2.24
N SER A 206 6.40 2.39 -1.17
CA SER A 206 7.75 2.91 -1.27
C SER A 206 8.77 2.06 -0.53
N MET A 207 9.91 1.86 -1.19
CA MET A 207 10.98 0.99 -0.70
C MET A 207 12.23 1.79 -0.35
N PRO A 208 13.06 1.34 0.61
CA PRO A 208 14.39 1.88 0.81
C PRO A 208 15.24 1.72 -0.48
N PRO A 209 16.32 2.51 -0.64
CA PRO A 209 17.25 2.33 -1.76
C PRO A 209 17.74 0.88 -1.86
N LEU A 210 17.52 0.27 -3.03
CA LEU A 210 18.04 -1.05 -3.32
C LEU A 210 19.56 -1.00 -3.42
N ARG A 211 20.22 -2.10 -3.01
CA ARG A 211 21.67 -2.24 -3.15
C ARG A 211 22.02 -2.51 -4.62
N PRO A 212 23.08 -1.88 -5.15
CA PRO A 212 23.63 -2.26 -6.45
C PRO A 212 23.97 -3.75 -6.47
N GLN A 213 23.60 -4.44 -7.56
CA GLN A 213 23.98 -5.83 -7.78
C GLN A 213 25.11 -5.87 -8.80
N ALA A 214 26.24 -6.49 -8.43
CA ALA A 214 27.39 -6.64 -9.31
C ALA A 214 26.98 -7.37 -10.60
N GLY A 215 27.41 -6.84 -11.76
CA GLY A 215 27.09 -7.41 -13.07
C GLY A 215 25.66 -7.17 -13.56
N ARG A 216 24.82 -6.46 -12.80
CA ARG A 216 23.53 -5.95 -13.29
C ARG A 216 23.66 -4.45 -13.61
N GLY A 217 22.83 -3.98 -14.54
CA GLY A 217 22.79 -2.59 -14.98
C GLY A 217 22.38 -1.60 -13.87
N SER A 218 21.79 -0.46 -14.26
CA SER A 218 21.36 0.56 -13.29
C SER A 218 20.44 -0.03 -12.22
N THR A 219 20.68 0.35 -10.96
CA THR A 219 19.88 -0.12 -9.84
C THR A 219 18.44 0.38 -9.99
N PRO A 220 17.44 -0.52 -10.02
CA PRO A 220 16.04 -0.13 -10.19
C PRO A 220 15.61 0.87 -9.13
N ARG A 221 14.90 1.91 -9.60
CA ARG A 221 14.33 2.97 -8.77
C ARG A 221 12.80 2.86 -8.69
N PHE A 222 12.21 2.12 -9.62
CA PHE A 222 10.85 1.61 -9.54
C PHE A 222 10.85 0.08 -9.64
N VAL A 223 9.87 -0.57 -9.02
CA VAL A 223 9.58 -2.01 -9.26
C VAL A 223 8.09 -2.15 -9.54
N ILE A 224 7.76 -2.85 -10.62
CA ILE A 224 6.39 -3.24 -10.95
C ILE A 224 6.18 -4.70 -10.55
N GLY A 225 5.18 -4.97 -9.71
CA GLY A 225 4.73 -6.32 -9.36
C GLY A 225 3.37 -6.63 -9.98
N ASP A 226 3.24 -7.75 -10.68
CA ASP A 226 1.97 -8.23 -11.25
C ASP A 226 1.64 -9.68 -10.85
N ARG A 227 2.26 -10.14 -9.75
CA ARG A 227 2.19 -11.51 -9.24
C ARG A 227 2.57 -12.54 -10.29
N PHE A 228 3.57 -12.22 -11.14
CA PHE A 228 4.01 -13.03 -12.27
C PHE A 228 2.89 -13.25 -13.30
N GLY A 229 2.20 -12.17 -13.67
CA GLY A 229 1.10 -12.16 -14.63
C GLY A 229 -0.25 -12.66 -14.10
N ARG A 230 -0.37 -12.92 -12.79
CA ARG A 230 -1.63 -13.38 -12.20
C ARG A 230 -2.59 -12.24 -11.87
N SER A 231 -2.09 -11.04 -11.59
CA SER A 231 -2.94 -9.92 -11.16
C SER A 231 -3.34 -8.97 -12.29
N CYS A 232 -2.67 -9.00 -13.45
CA CYS A 232 -3.06 -8.18 -14.60
C CYS A 232 -2.72 -8.86 -15.94
N ALA A 233 -3.31 -8.37 -17.03
CA ALA A 233 -2.90 -8.78 -18.37
C ALA A 233 -1.47 -8.31 -18.69
N ALA A 234 -0.73 -9.08 -19.49
CA ALA A 234 0.69 -8.82 -19.79
C ALA A 234 0.94 -7.44 -20.43
N HIS A 235 0.00 -6.94 -21.25
CA HIS A 235 0.15 -5.63 -21.89
C HIS A 235 0.10 -4.47 -20.88
N LEU A 236 -0.57 -4.65 -19.74
CA LEU A 236 -0.63 -3.64 -18.67
C LEU A 236 0.72 -3.54 -17.96
N SER A 237 1.32 -4.66 -17.56
CA SER A 237 2.65 -4.64 -16.94
C SER A 237 3.73 -4.17 -17.92
N ALA A 238 3.66 -4.57 -19.19
CA ALA A 238 4.54 -4.02 -20.24
C ALA A 238 4.39 -2.50 -20.40
N THR A 239 3.16 -1.98 -20.35
CA THR A 239 2.90 -0.53 -20.39
C THR A 239 3.50 0.18 -19.17
N ALA A 240 3.31 -0.37 -17.97
CA ALA A 240 3.89 0.21 -16.75
C ALA A 240 5.42 0.30 -16.82
N LEU A 241 6.08 -0.79 -17.23
CA LEU A 241 7.53 -0.85 -17.39
C LEU A 241 8.03 0.17 -18.41
N ARG A 242 7.37 0.27 -19.57
CA ARG A 242 7.72 1.24 -20.62
C ARG A 242 7.56 2.68 -20.17
N VAL A 243 6.46 3.01 -19.48
CA VAL A 243 6.19 4.39 -19.04
C VAL A 243 7.19 4.82 -17.99
N LEU A 244 7.38 4.04 -16.92
CA LEU A 244 8.33 4.39 -15.86
C LEU A 244 9.79 4.32 -16.33
N GLY A 245 10.10 3.45 -17.30
CA GLY A 245 11.43 3.31 -17.90
C GLY A 245 11.95 4.56 -18.61
N ARG A 246 11.05 5.50 -18.95
CA ARG A 246 11.42 6.82 -19.50
C ARG A 246 11.95 7.78 -18.43
N HIS A 247 11.66 7.50 -17.17
CA HIS A 247 12.01 8.35 -16.04
C HIS A 247 13.21 7.83 -15.28
N GLN A 248 13.21 6.53 -14.96
CA GLN A 248 14.25 5.87 -14.18
C GLN A 248 14.34 4.38 -14.52
N ALA A 249 15.38 3.70 -14.01
CA ALA A 249 15.50 2.25 -14.08
C ALA A 249 14.31 1.55 -13.38
N VAL A 250 13.73 0.54 -14.03
CA VAL A 250 12.57 -0.20 -13.53
C VAL A 250 12.87 -1.70 -13.54
N ALA A 251 12.46 -2.40 -12.49
CA ALA A 251 12.45 -3.86 -12.45
C ALA A 251 11.03 -4.42 -12.48
N HIS A 252 10.91 -5.69 -12.88
CA HIS A 252 9.66 -6.43 -12.91
C HIS A 252 9.74 -7.60 -11.92
N ASN A 253 8.76 -7.67 -11.02
CA ASN A 253 8.54 -8.70 -10.01
C ASN A 253 9.67 -8.97 -9.00
N LEU A 254 10.84 -8.35 -9.13
CA LEU A 254 11.98 -8.55 -8.25
C LEU A 254 12.50 -7.22 -7.68
N PRO A 255 12.71 -7.11 -6.36
CA PRO A 255 12.41 -8.12 -5.32
C PRO A 255 10.94 -8.14 -4.87
N TYR A 256 10.07 -7.34 -5.50
CA TYR A 256 8.66 -7.17 -5.13
C TYR A 256 7.73 -7.58 -6.27
N ALA A 257 7.11 -8.76 -6.13
CA ALA A 257 6.17 -9.29 -7.12
C ALA A 257 4.71 -8.87 -6.91
N GLY A 258 4.40 -8.12 -5.85
CA GLY A 258 3.02 -7.91 -5.41
C GLY A 258 2.69 -8.65 -4.11
N GLY A 259 1.84 -8.04 -3.29
CA GLY A 259 1.37 -8.56 -2.00
C GLY A 259 -0.05 -9.16 -2.03
N TYR A 260 -0.63 -9.26 -0.82
CA TYR A 260 -1.96 -9.83 -0.55
C TYR A 260 -3.09 -9.03 -1.21
N ILE A 261 -2.97 -7.71 -1.27
CA ILE A 261 -3.99 -6.85 -1.91
C ILE A 261 -4.15 -7.24 -3.39
N LEU A 262 -3.05 -7.49 -4.11
CA LEU A 262 -3.12 -7.96 -5.48
C LEU A 262 -3.78 -9.34 -5.58
N ASP A 263 -3.41 -10.29 -4.72
CA ASP A 263 -4.01 -11.63 -4.72
C ASP A 263 -5.52 -11.60 -4.45
N ARG A 264 -5.96 -10.71 -3.55
CA ARG A 264 -7.34 -10.63 -3.11
C ARG A 264 -8.23 -9.84 -4.06
N GLN A 265 -7.72 -8.74 -4.61
CA GLN A 265 -8.54 -7.77 -5.34
C GLN A 265 -8.50 -7.99 -6.85
N ALA A 266 -7.44 -8.60 -7.39
CA ALA A 266 -7.35 -8.85 -8.81
C ALA A 266 -8.26 -10.00 -9.24
N ALA A 267 -9.06 -9.76 -10.28
CA ALA A 267 -9.81 -10.78 -11.00
C ALA A 267 -9.75 -10.47 -12.50
N PRO A 268 -8.59 -10.67 -13.19
CA PRO A 268 -8.41 -10.23 -14.58
C PRO A 268 -9.44 -10.80 -15.55
N ARG A 269 -9.92 -12.04 -15.31
CA ARG A 269 -10.97 -12.67 -16.11
C ARG A 269 -12.34 -11.99 -15.98
N HIS A 270 -12.53 -11.18 -14.94
CA HIS A 270 -13.73 -10.39 -14.67
C HIS A 270 -13.46 -8.88 -14.85
N GLY A 271 -12.40 -8.50 -15.57
CA GLY A 271 -12.09 -7.11 -15.89
C GLY A 271 -11.46 -6.29 -14.76
N ILE A 272 -11.13 -6.91 -13.61
CA ILE A 272 -10.45 -6.23 -12.50
C ILE A 272 -8.98 -6.62 -12.49
N HIS A 273 -8.11 -5.67 -12.82
CA HIS A 273 -6.67 -5.86 -12.84
C HIS A 273 -6.02 -5.17 -11.64
N ALA A 274 -4.82 -5.60 -11.25
CA ALA A 274 -4.04 -4.94 -10.20
C ALA A 274 -2.54 -5.01 -10.50
N VAL A 275 -1.82 -3.92 -10.20
CA VAL A 275 -0.36 -3.86 -10.21
C VAL A 275 0.14 -3.22 -8.92
N GLN A 276 1.28 -3.69 -8.43
CA GLN A 276 2.01 -3.08 -7.32
C GLN A 276 3.10 -2.19 -7.89
N VAL A 277 3.24 -0.98 -7.34
CA VAL A 277 4.27 -0.02 -7.73
C VAL A 277 5.11 0.32 -6.51
N GLU A 278 6.38 -0.06 -6.52
CA GLU A 278 7.34 0.30 -5.49
C GLU A 278 8.17 1.50 -5.96
N VAL A 279 8.12 2.60 -5.22
CA VAL A 279 8.92 3.80 -5.50
C VAL A 279 10.12 3.83 -4.56
N CYS A 280 11.33 3.99 -5.10
CA CYS A 280 12.49 4.18 -4.23
C CYS A 280 12.39 5.51 -3.47
N ARG A 281 12.45 5.45 -2.13
CA ARG A 281 12.32 6.59 -1.23
C ARG A 281 13.26 7.75 -1.54
N SER A 282 14.51 7.48 -1.96
CA SER A 282 15.43 8.56 -2.30
C SER A 282 15.15 9.26 -3.64
N LEU A 283 14.08 8.90 -4.36
CA LEU A 283 13.60 9.69 -5.49
C LEU A 283 12.75 10.89 -5.05
N TYR A 284 12.06 10.81 -3.91
CA TYR A 284 11.08 11.82 -3.51
C TYR A 284 11.22 12.30 -2.08
N LEU A 285 12.00 11.62 -1.24
CA LEU A 285 12.34 12.08 0.09
C LEU A 285 13.69 12.80 0.10
N ASP A 286 13.90 13.60 1.14
CA ASP A 286 15.17 14.25 1.44
C ASP A 286 16.27 13.24 1.80
N GLN A 287 17.49 13.72 2.06
CA GLN A 287 18.64 12.86 2.38
C GLN A 287 18.43 12.05 3.68
N SER A 288 17.60 12.55 4.60
CA SER A 288 17.24 11.86 5.83
C SER A 288 16.13 10.82 5.66
N LEU A 289 15.50 10.77 4.48
CA LEU A 289 14.35 9.94 4.13
C LEU A 289 13.14 10.18 5.05
N ARG A 290 12.94 11.42 5.52
CA ARG A 290 11.84 11.78 6.44
C ARG A 290 10.82 12.69 5.79
N GLU A 291 11.30 13.70 5.07
CA GLU A 291 10.49 14.76 4.47
C GLU A 291 10.53 14.69 2.95
N LEU A 292 9.58 15.35 2.28
CA LEU A 292 9.62 15.47 0.81
C LEU A 292 10.89 16.22 0.37
N GLY A 293 11.63 15.60 -0.55
CA GLY A 293 12.78 16.19 -1.21
C GLY A 293 12.40 16.84 -2.55
N THR A 294 13.38 17.47 -3.19
CA THR A 294 13.22 18.19 -4.47
C THR A 294 12.80 17.29 -5.64
N GLY A 295 12.99 15.97 -5.52
CA GLY A 295 12.60 15.00 -6.55
C GLY A 295 11.12 14.61 -6.55
N ALA A 296 10.33 15.02 -5.54
CA ALA A 296 8.93 14.62 -5.40
C ALA A 296 8.07 14.96 -6.62
N ASP A 297 8.25 16.15 -7.21
CA ASP A 297 7.52 16.58 -8.40
C ASP A 297 7.81 15.70 -9.63
N SER A 298 9.05 15.21 -9.75
CA SER A 298 9.43 14.31 -10.82
C SER A 298 8.75 12.95 -10.68
N VAL A 299 8.68 12.43 -9.46
CA VAL A 299 8.00 11.17 -9.16
C VAL A 299 6.49 11.30 -9.38
N VAL A 300 5.87 12.41 -8.97
CA VAL A 300 4.44 12.66 -9.24
C VAL A 300 4.16 12.65 -10.75
N ARG A 301 4.99 13.32 -11.57
CA ARG A 301 4.85 13.29 -13.03
C ARG A 301 4.99 11.88 -13.61
N ALA A 302 5.94 11.09 -13.10
CA ALA A 302 6.12 9.71 -13.55
C ALA A 302 4.90 8.83 -13.22
N LEU A 303 4.35 8.97 -12.01
CA LEU A 303 3.16 8.25 -11.56
C LEU A 303 1.88 8.72 -12.25
N GLU A 304 1.75 10.01 -12.55
CA GLU A 304 0.65 10.56 -13.36
C GLU A 304 0.63 9.94 -14.77
N GLN A 305 1.79 9.94 -15.44
CA GLN A 305 1.92 9.30 -16.76
C GLN A 305 1.67 7.79 -16.70
N LEU A 306 2.05 7.14 -15.60
CA LEU A 306 1.76 5.72 -15.37
C LEU A 306 0.25 5.47 -15.29
N VAL A 307 -0.45 6.22 -14.45
CA VAL A 307 -1.92 6.09 -14.27
C VAL A 307 -2.63 6.32 -15.60
N LEU A 308 -2.34 7.41 -16.30
CA LEU A 308 -2.98 7.74 -17.58
C LEU A 308 -2.65 6.71 -18.68
N GLY A 309 -1.39 6.27 -18.74
CA GLY A 309 -0.95 5.26 -19.70
C GLY A 309 -1.60 3.90 -19.48
N LEU A 310 -1.72 3.47 -18.21
CA LEU A 310 -2.41 2.23 -17.86
C LEU A 310 -3.91 2.31 -18.07
N ALA A 311 -4.54 3.43 -17.72
CA ALA A 311 -5.97 3.67 -17.98
C ALA A 311 -6.27 3.58 -19.49
N SER A 312 -5.47 4.23 -20.33
CA SER A 312 -5.61 4.17 -21.78
C SER A 312 -5.43 2.76 -22.32
N ALA A 313 -4.39 2.04 -21.88
CA ALA A 313 -4.14 0.67 -22.31
C ALA A 313 -5.28 -0.29 -21.89
N LEU A 314 -5.81 -0.11 -20.67
CA LEU A 314 -6.92 -0.91 -20.17
C LEU A 314 -8.19 -0.71 -21.01
N ILE A 315 -8.57 0.55 -21.25
CA ILE A 315 -9.77 0.89 -22.05
C ILE A 315 -9.63 0.35 -23.47
N ALA A 316 -8.46 0.55 -24.12
CA ALA A 316 -8.23 0.06 -25.48
C ALA A 316 -8.34 -1.47 -25.61
N SER A 317 -7.97 -2.22 -24.56
CA SER A 317 -8.08 -3.69 -24.57
C SER A 317 -9.52 -4.21 -24.50
N LYS A 318 -10.44 -3.42 -23.93
CA LYS A 318 -11.88 -3.75 -23.88
C LYS A 318 -12.54 -3.61 -25.25
N ASP A 319 -12.13 -2.60 -26.00
CA ASP A 319 -12.70 -2.30 -27.31
C ASP A 319 -12.10 -3.16 -28.44
N ALA A 320 -11.10 -3.99 -28.12
CA ALA A 320 -10.52 -4.92 -29.08
C ALA A 320 -11.51 -6.07 -29.39
N PRO A 321 -11.80 -6.38 -30.67
CA PRO A 321 -12.63 -7.51 -31.02
C PRO A 321 -12.00 -8.81 -30.49
N PRO A 322 -12.79 -9.81 -30.07
CA PRO A 322 -12.26 -11.09 -29.62
C PRO A 322 -11.40 -11.68 -30.74
N SER A 323 -10.11 -11.87 -30.48
CA SER A 323 -9.19 -12.47 -31.44
C SER A 323 -9.58 -13.93 -31.65
N TRP A 324 -10.05 -14.26 -32.85
CA TRP A 324 -10.20 -15.64 -33.29
C TRP A 324 -8.82 -16.28 -33.45
N THR A 325 -8.30 -16.84 -32.37
CA THR A 325 -7.14 -17.75 -32.42
C THR A 325 -7.41 -18.95 -31.54
N HIS A 326 -8.15 -19.91 -32.12
CA HIS A 326 -7.79 -21.33 -32.16
C HIS A 326 -8.71 -22.05 -33.18
N ALA A 327 -8.42 -21.83 -34.46
CA ALA A 327 -8.74 -22.79 -35.51
C ALA A 327 -7.39 -23.21 -36.14
N ALA A 328 -6.86 -24.34 -35.67
CA ALA A 328 -5.89 -25.23 -36.33
C ALA A 328 -5.14 -26.06 -35.28
N ALA A 329 -5.71 -27.21 -34.91
CA ALA A 329 -4.98 -28.39 -34.44
C ALA A 329 -5.95 -29.58 -34.40
N ALA A 330 -6.35 -30.05 -35.59
CA ALA A 330 -6.94 -31.36 -35.80
C ALA A 330 -6.70 -31.75 -37.27
N GLU A 331 -5.46 -32.13 -37.55
CA GLU A 331 -5.11 -33.16 -38.55
C GLU A 331 -4.14 -34.13 -37.88
#